data_AF-A0A1U7XUN6-F1
#
_entry.id   AF-A0A1U7XUN6-F1
#
_cell.length_a   1.000
_cell.length_b   1.000
_cell.length_c   1.000
_cell.angle_alpha   90.00
_cell.angle_beta   90.00
_cell.angle_gamma   90.00
#
_symmetry.space_group_name_H-M   'P 1'
#
loop_
_entity.id
_entity.type
_entity.pdbx_description
1 polymer ?
#
loop_
_entity_poly.entity_id
_entity_poly.type
_entity_poly.pdbx_seq_one_letter_code
_entity_poly.pdbx_strand_id
1 'polypeptide(L)'
;MKKLKDGIKTTWIESRAETTYNTFKQSLEEFIQSQPTDDQGKTIQPSQENYMDLWIKAAGGVHKGRVYDIGSEFSFSCQSFGSGGSSSSRSPINQNEFELLNRRIVEITELYAQKRAAREEEAKRREEEDRRKEEEMRRKDIAFTRVTGDVESLKAQLNYLLASGAFHVPRSPSHFNNTKE
;
A
#
# COMPACT_ATOMS: atom_id res chain seq x y z
N MET A 1 44.78 1.84 2.60
CA MET A 1 44.41 0.90 3.68
C MET A 1 43.13 1.39 4.35
N LYS A 2 41.98 0.75 4.10
CA LYS A 2 40.73 1.08 4.79
C LYS A 2 40.58 0.13 5.97
N LYS A 3 40.45 0.69 7.17
CA LYS A 3 40.40 -0.03 8.44
C LYS A 3 39.10 -0.82 8.55
N LEU A 4 39.22 -2.01 9.14
CA LEU A 4 38.16 -2.97 9.43
C LEU A 4 37.07 -2.28 10.27
N LYS A 5 35.80 -2.37 9.83
CA LYS A 5 34.66 -1.90 10.63
C LYS A 5 34.61 -2.73 11.90
N ASP A 6 34.67 -2.05 13.03
CA ASP A 6 34.52 -2.64 14.36
C ASP A 6 33.29 -3.51 14.42
N GLY A 7 33.49 -4.70 15.00
CA GLY A 7 32.51 -5.77 15.11
C GLY A 7 31.14 -5.24 15.52
N ILE A 8 30.14 -5.68 14.77
CA ILE A 8 28.73 -5.62 15.13
C ILE A 8 28.63 -6.24 16.52
N LYS A 9 28.62 -5.39 17.56
CA LYS A 9 28.25 -5.81 18.90
C LYS A 9 26.80 -6.22 18.79
N THR A 10 26.56 -7.53 18.71
CA THR A 10 25.24 -8.15 18.77
C THR A 10 24.62 -7.78 20.09
N THR A 11 24.01 -6.59 20.13
CA THR A 11 23.26 -6.11 21.28
C THR A 11 21.95 -6.87 21.18
N TRP A 12 21.81 -7.91 22.00
CA TRP A 12 20.60 -8.72 22.01
C TRP A 12 19.41 -7.81 22.35
N ILE A 13 18.40 -7.81 21.48
CA ILE A 13 17.24 -6.93 21.59
C ILE A 13 16.40 -7.27 22.83
N GLU A 14 16.45 -8.54 23.27
CA GLU A 14 15.75 -9.03 24.45
C GLU A 14 16.69 -9.78 25.40
N SER A 15 16.69 -9.39 26.68
CA SER A 15 17.47 -10.07 27.74
C SER A 15 17.09 -11.55 27.90
N ARG A 16 15.85 -11.91 27.56
CA ARG A 16 15.37 -13.30 27.55
C ARG A 16 16.05 -14.15 26.46
N ALA A 17 16.23 -13.58 25.27
CA ALA A 17 16.91 -14.25 24.17
C ALA A 17 18.39 -14.46 24.48
N GLU A 18 19.05 -13.46 25.07
CA GLU A 18 20.42 -13.56 25.55
C GLU A 18 20.58 -14.66 26.61
N THR A 19 19.70 -14.68 27.61
CA THR A 19 19.72 -15.71 28.67
C THR A 19 19.56 -17.10 28.07
N THR A 20 18.61 -17.27 27.14
CA THR A 20 18.35 -18.55 26.46
C THR A 20 19.56 -19.02 25.65
N TYR A 21 20.17 -18.10 24.89
CA TYR A 21 21.36 -18.37 24.09
C TYR A 21 22.56 -18.77 24.97
N ASN A 22 22.76 -18.08 26.09
CA ASN A 22 23.83 -18.40 27.04
C ASN A 22 23.63 -19.77 27.69
N THR A 23 22.40 -20.10 28.10
CA THR A 23 22.06 -21.44 28.63
C THR A 23 22.32 -22.54 27.60
N PHE A 24 21.93 -22.31 26.33
CA PHE A 24 22.24 -23.24 25.25
C PHE A 24 23.75 -23.43 25.08
N LYS A 25 24.50 -22.33 25.00
CA LYS A 25 25.95 -22.36 24.84
C LYS A 25 26.65 -23.12 25.98
N GLN A 26 26.21 -22.93 27.21
CA GLN A 26 26.72 -23.67 28.36
C GLN A 26 26.43 -25.18 28.23
N SER A 27 25.17 -25.55 27.95
CA SER A 27 24.80 -26.95 27.78
C SER A 27 25.55 -27.63 26.64
N LEU A 28 25.88 -26.89 25.57
CA LEU A 28 26.61 -27.40 24.42
C LEU A 28 28.07 -27.70 24.79
N GLU A 29 28.68 -26.83 25.58
CA GLU A 29 30.04 -27.02 26.09
C GLU A 29 30.10 -28.22 27.04
N GLU A 30 29.17 -28.33 27.98
CA GLU A 30 29.05 -29.48 28.88
C GLU A 30 28.84 -30.79 28.10
N PHE A 31 28.01 -30.76 27.05
CA PHE A 31 27.79 -31.91 26.19
C PHE A 31 29.09 -32.35 25.51
N ILE A 32 29.85 -31.41 24.93
CA ILE A 32 31.12 -31.70 24.27
C ILE A 32 32.15 -32.27 25.27
N GLN A 33 32.22 -31.72 26.49
CA GLN A 33 33.12 -32.20 27.54
C GLN A 33 32.73 -33.57 28.09
N SER A 34 31.44 -33.92 28.06
CA SER A 34 30.95 -35.23 28.48
C SER A 34 31.18 -36.34 27.45
N GLN A 35 31.53 -36.00 26.21
CA GLN A 35 31.82 -37.00 25.19
C GLN A 35 33.18 -37.66 25.47
N PRO A 36 33.27 -39.00 25.35
CA PRO A 36 34.56 -39.67 25.41
C PRO A 36 35.44 -39.18 24.26
N THR A 37 36.68 -38.83 24.57
CA THR A 37 37.69 -38.54 23.57
C THR A 37 38.04 -39.85 22.86
N ASP A 38 38.06 -39.85 21.53
CA ASP A 38 38.55 -41.01 20.79
C ASP A 38 40.05 -41.26 21.10
N ASP A 39 40.56 -42.43 20.72
CA ASP A 39 41.96 -42.86 20.92
C ASP A 39 43.00 -41.90 20.27
N GLN A 40 42.53 -40.88 19.55
CA GLN A 40 43.31 -39.86 18.84
C GLN A 40 43.20 -38.47 19.47
N GLY A 41 42.52 -38.33 20.62
CA GLY A 41 42.39 -37.06 21.33
C GLY A 41 41.34 -36.10 20.72
N LYS A 42 40.46 -36.58 19.84
CA LYS A 42 39.46 -35.78 19.13
C LYS A 42 38.09 -35.92 19.79
N THR A 43 37.49 -34.78 20.12
CA THR A 43 36.14 -34.71 20.68
C THR A 43 35.10 -34.98 19.59
N ILE A 44 34.16 -35.90 19.87
CA ILE A 44 33.05 -36.22 18.97
C ILE A 44 32.17 -34.98 18.81
N GLN A 45 31.99 -34.50 17.57
CA GLN A 45 31.10 -33.37 17.31
C GLN A 45 29.63 -33.77 17.55
N PRO A 46 28.82 -32.91 18.17
CA PRO A 46 27.40 -33.18 18.36
C PRO A 46 26.72 -33.36 16.99
N SER A 47 25.92 -34.43 16.86
CA SER A 47 25.04 -34.60 15.71
C SER A 47 23.98 -33.49 15.66
N GLN A 48 23.39 -33.26 14.49
CA GLN A 48 22.35 -32.23 14.30
C GLN A 48 21.13 -32.47 15.22
N GLU A 49 20.79 -33.72 15.50
CA GLU A 49 19.69 -34.11 16.40
C GLU A 49 19.99 -33.71 17.85
N ASN A 50 21.21 -33.98 18.32
CA ASN A 50 21.66 -33.58 19.65
C ASN A 50 21.67 -32.06 19.81
N TYR A 51 22.12 -31.34 18.78
CA TYR A 51 22.13 -29.89 18.77
C TYR A 51 20.71 -29.31 18.88
N MET A 52 19.73 -29.89 18.17
CA MET A 52 18.33 -29.47 18.23
C MET A 52 17.67 -29.78 19.58
N ASP A 53 17.90 -30.96 20.16
CA ASP A 53 17.37 -31.32 21.48
C ASP A 53 17.89 -30.37 22.58
N LEU A 54 19.17 -30.05 22.53
CA LEU A 54 19.82 -29.13 23.46
C LEU A 54 19.28 -27.70 23.34
N TRP A 55 19.03 -27.24 22.11
CA TRP A 55 18.39 -25.95 21.84
C TRP A 55 16.95 -25.90 22.36
N ILE A 56 16.17 -26.97 22.16
CA ILE A 56 14.80 -27.07 22.65
C ILE A 56 14.76 -27.02 24.18
N LYS A 57 15.68 -27.72 24.86
CA LYS A 57 15.81 -27.67 26.33
C LYS A 57 16.17 -26.28 26.82
N ALA A 58 17.14 -25.62 26.21
CA ALA A 58 17.56 -24.27 26.58
C ALA A 58 16.48 -23.22 26.34
N ALA A 59 15.72 -23.32 25.24
CA ALA A 59 14.59 -22.46 24.92
C ALA A 59 13.36 -22.68 25.80
N GLY A 60 13.41 -23.66 26.72
CA GLY A 60 12.37 -23.91 27.72
C GLY A 60 11.36 -25.01 27.37
N GLY A 61 11.69 -25.87 26.42
CA GLY A 61 10.95 -27.10 26.08
C GLY A 61 9.62 -26.88 25.35
N VAL A 62 9.07 -27.97 24.80
CA VAL A 62 7.82 -28.06 23.99
C VAL A 62 6.55 -27.54 24.72
N HIS A 63 6.64 -27.09 25.98
CA HIS A 63 5.47 -26.88 26.87
C HIS A 63 5.38 -25.49 27.50
N LYS A 64 6.25 -24.53 27.20
CA LYS A 64 6.10 -23.16 27.72
C LYS A 64 5.14 -22.35 26.85
N GLY A 65 3.84 -22.50 27.14
CA GLY A 65 2.79 -21.75 26.47
C GLY A 65 1.36 -22.01 26.97
N ARG A 66 1.13 -22.17 28.27
CA ARG A 66 -0.18 -21.82 28.86
C ARG A 66 0.03 -20.71 29.86
N VAL A 67 -0.21 -19.48 29.42
CA VAL A 67 -0.44 -18.35 30.31
C VAL A 67 -1.95 -18.27 30.49
N TYR A 68 -2.44 -18.62 31.68
CA TYR A 68 -3.80 -18.28 32.11
C TYR A 68 -3.70 -16.91 32.78
N ASP A 69 -3.93 -15.85 32.01
CA ASP A 69 -4.47 -14.58 32.51
C ASP A 69 -4.53 -13.59 31.35
N ILE A 70 -5.64 -13.65 30.61
CA ILE A 70 -6.28 -12.47 30.03
C ILE A 70 -7.77 -12.81 30.09
N GLY A 71 -8.45 -12.15 31.03
CA GLY A 71 -9.90 -12.18 31.14
C GLY A 71 -10.51 -11.62 29.86
N SER A 72 -11.29 -12.45 29.18
CA SER A 72 -12.29 -11.99 28.24
C SER A 72 -13.37 -13.06 28.16
N GLU A 73 -14.57 -12.66 28.54
CA GLU A 73 -15.79 -13.45 28.58
C GLU A 73 -16.08 -14.05 27.20
N PHE A 74 -15.63 -15.28 26.93
CA PHE A 74 -16.15 -16.07 25.82
C PHE A 74 -16.29 -17.52 26.24
N SER A 75 -17.56 -17.90 26.41
CA SER A 75 -18.03 -19.23 26.74
C SER A 75 -17.58 -20.26 25.70
N PHE A 76 -16.71 -21.18 26.10
CA PHE A 76 -16.74 -22.54 25.56
C PHE A 76 -16.68 -23.51 26.72
N SER A 77 -17.71 -24.34 26.82
CA SER A 77 -17.84 -25.41 27.80
C SER A 77 -16.73 -26.45 27.59
N CYS A 78 -15.58 -26.24 28.20
CA CYS A 78 -14.61 -27.31 28.39
C CYS A 78 -14.99 -28.07 29.66
N GLN A 79 -15.80 -29.11 29.45
CA GLN A 79 -15.90 -30.21 30.40
C GLN A 79 -14.49 -30.70 30.72
N SER A 80 -14.12 -30.56 31.99
CA SER A 80 -12.96 -31.18 32.60
C SER A 80 -13.07 -32.70 32.41
N PHE A 81 -12.11 -33.30 31.71
CA PHE A 81 -11.81 -34.72 31.83
C PHE A 81 -10.32 -34.88 32.06
N GLY A 82 -9.99 -35.27 33.29
CA GLY A 82 -8.67 -35.78 33.63
C GLY A 82 -8.41 -37.09 32.90
N SER A 83 -7.14 -37.31 32.59
CA SER A 83 -6.49 -38.60 32.33
C SER A 83 -7.30 -39.60 31.50
N GLY A 84 -7.21 -39.47 30.18
CA GLY A 84 -7.41 -40.56 29.25
C GLY A 84 -6.40 -40.38 28.13
N GLY A 85 -5.48 -41.33 27.98
CA GLY A 85 -4.52 -41.32 26.89
C GLY A 85 -5.25 -41.29 25.56
N SER A 86 -5.21 -40.14 24.86
CA SER A 86 -5.58 -40.06 23.46
C SER A 86 -4.30 -39.97 22.66
N SER A 87 -3.99 -41.06 21.96
CA SER A 87 -3.21 -41.01 20.73
C SER A 87 -3.58 -39.73 19.97
N SER A 88 -2.57 -38.93 19.62
CA SER A 88 -2.75 -37.81 18.71
C SER A 88 -3.22 -38.36 17.36
N SER A 89 -4.53 -38.52 17.20
CA SER A 89 -5.15 -38.61 15.89
C SER A 89 -5.02 -37.20 15.31
N ARG A 90 -3.89 -36.97 14.64
CA ARG A 90 -3.72 -35.92 13.64
C ARG A 90 -4.99 -35.90 12.82
N SER A 91 -5.89 -34.96 13.11
CA SER A 91 -7.14 -34.85 12.39
C SER A 91 -6.75 -34.55 10.95
N PRO A 92 -7.13 -35.40 9.97
CA PRO A 92 -6.93 -35.05 8.58
C PRO A 92 -7.69 -33.74 8.38
N ILE A 93 -7.01 -32.71 7.86
CA ILE A 93 -7.69 -31.50 7.36
C ILE A 93 -8.88 -31.99 6.55
N ASN A 94 -10.09 -31.59 6.93
CA ASN A 94 -11.30 -31.98 6.24
C ASN A 94 -11.15 -31.53 4.78
N GLN A 95 -10.99 -32.47 3.85
CA GLN A 95 -10.78 -32.22 2.42
C GLN A 95 -11.79 -31.19 1.88
N ASN A 96 -13.03 -31.27 2.37
CA ASN A 96 -14.11 -30.36 2.04
C ASN A 96 -13.86 -28.89 2.46
N GLU A 97 -13.18 -28.65 3.58
CA GLU A 97 -12.82 -27.29 4.02
C GLU A 97 -11.72 -26.68 3.15
N PHE A 98 -10.74 -27.51 2.75
CA PHE A 98 -9.68 -27.10 1.84
C PHE A 98 -10.24 -26.76 0.45
N GLU A 99 -11.17 -27.57 -0.07
CA GLU A 99 -11.86 -27.30 -1.33
C GLU A 99 -12.73 -26.03 -1.26
N LEU A 100 -13.44 -25.82 -0.16
CA LEU A 100 -14.21 -24.60 0.07
C LEU A 100 -13.33 -23.35 0.12
N LEU A 101 -12.14 -23.44 0.74
CA LEU A 101 -11.19 -22.35 0.81
C LEU A 101 -10.63 -22.02 -0.59
N ASN A 102 -10.26 -23.03 -1.37
CA ASN A 102 -9.78 -22.84 -2.74
C ASN A 102 -10.85 -22.18 -3.62
N ARG A 103 -12.12 -22.58 -3.48
CA ARG A 103 -13.23 -21.93 -4.18
C ARG A 103 -13.36 -20.45 -3.82
N ARG A 104 -13.25 -20.11 -2.54
CA ARG A 104 -13.27 -18.71 -2.08
C ARG A 104 -12.08 -17.91 -2.60
N ILE A 105 -10.89 -18.51 -2.68
CA ILE A 105 -9.70 -17.85 -3.24
C ILE A 105 -9.93 -17.50 -4.72
N VAL A 106 -10.49 -18.43 -5.49
CA VAL A 106 -10.82 -18.17 -6.90
C VAL A 106 -11.85 -17.04 -7.03
N GLU A 107 -12.93 -17.10 -6.26
CA GLU A 107 -13.99 -16.08 -6.26
C GLU A 107 -13.45 -14.68 -5.89
N ILE A 108 -12.63 -14.60 -4.85
CA ILE A 108 -11.99 -13.35 -4.43
C ILE A 108 -11.08 -12.82 -5.55
N THR A 109 -10.27 -13.70 -6.16
CA THR A 109 -9.35 -13.33 -7.24
C THR A 109 -10.10 -12.76 -8.45
N GLU A 110 -11.20 -13.41 -8.83
CA GLU A 110 -12.05 -12.97 -9.94
C GLU A 110 -12.72 -11.61 -9.63
N LEU A 111 -13.27 -11.43 -8.43
CA LEU A 111 -13.84 -10.15 -8.00
C LEU A 111 -12.80 -9.01 -8.02
N TYR A 112 -11.56 -9.28 -7.61
CA TYR A 112 -10.48 -8.29 -7.68
C TYR A 112 -10.12 -7.94 -9.14
N ALA A 113 -10.09 -8.92 -10.03
CA ALA A 113 -9.83 -8.70 -11.45
C ALA A 113 -10.96 -7.85 -12.08
N GLN A 114 -12.22 -8.19 -11.81
CA GLN A 114 -13.38 -7.45 -12.30
C GLN A 114 -13.39 -6.01 -11.76
N LYS A 115 -13.14 -5.83 -10.46
CA LYS A 115 -13.06 -4.50 -9.84
C LYS A 115 -11.93 -3.65 -10.43
N ARG A 116 -10.80 -4.27 -10.78
CA ARG A 116 -9.70 -3.59 -11.47
C ARG A 116 -10.11 -3.15 -12.88
N ALA A 117 -10.75 -4.03 -13.65
CA ALA A 117 -11.24 -3.71 -14.98
C ALA A 117 -12.27 -2.57 -14.98
N ALA A 118 -13.23 -2.60 -14.05
CA ALA A 118 -14.24 -1.56 -13.91
C ALA A 118 -13.61 -0.18 -13.59
N ARG A 119 -12.59 -0.14 -12.72
CA ARG A 119 -11.87 1.11 -12.43
C ARG A 119 -11.10 1.64 -13.63
N GLU A 120 -10.50 0.74 -14.43
CA GLU A 120 -9.78 1.13 -15.64
C GLU A 120 -10.73 1.67 -16.72
N GLU A 121 -11.89 1.04 -16.91
CA GLU A 121 -12.92 1.52 -17.83
C GLU A 121 -13.47 2.88 -17.39
N GLU A 122 -13.72 3.07 -16.09
CA GLU A 122 -14.16 4.35 -15.56
C GLU A 122 -13.09 5.46 -15.72
N ALA A 123 -11.81 5.12 -15.57
CA ALA A 123 -10.71 6.05 -15.81
C ALA A 123 -10.62 6.46 -17.28
N LYS A 124 -10.74 5.51 -18.21
CA LYS A 124 -10.79 5.78 -19.66
C LYS A 124 -11.97 6.68 -20.03
N ARG A 125 -13.14 6.45 -19.43
CA ARG A 125 -14.32 7.29 -19.66
C ARG A 125 -14.10 8.73 -19.19
N ARG A 126 -13.45 8.93 -18.04
CA ARG A 126 -13.11 10.27 -17.55
C ARG A 126 -12.10 10.97 -18.47
N GLU A 127 -11.05 10.27 -18.87
CA GLU A 127 -10.03 10.81 -19.78
C GLU A 127 -10.62 11.21 -21.14
N GLU A 128 -11.51 10.39 -21.69
CA GLU A 128 -12.22 10.69 -22.94
C GLU A 128 -13.13 11.93 -22.80
N GLU A 129 -13.82 12.07 -21.67
CA GLU A 129 -14.66 13.23 -21.38
C GLU A 129 -13.81 14.51 -21.27
N ASP A 130 -12.66 14.44 -20.60
CA ASP A 130 -11.75 15.57 -20.47
C ASP A 130 -11.16 15.98 -21.82
N ARG A 131 -10.77 15.01 -22.67
CA ARG A 131 -10.34 15.27 -24.05
C ARG A 131 -11.44 15.98 -24.85
N ARG A 132 -12.69 15.53 -24.73
CA ARG A 132 -13.82 16.16 -25.42
C ARG A 132 -14.02 17.61 -24.96
N LYS A 133 -13.91 17.88 -23.66
CA LYS A 133 -14.01 19.24 -23.10
C LYS A 133 -12.87 20.14 -23.58
N GLU A 134 -11.65 19.62 -23.65
CA GLU A 134 -10.49 20.34 -24.15
C GLU A 134 -10.67 20.71 -25.63
N GLU A 135 -11.12 19.77 -26.47
CA GLU A 135 -11.41 20.06 -27.88
C GLU A 135 -12.51 21.12 -28.04
N GLU A 136 -13.55 21.06 -27.20
CA GLU A 136 -14.62 22.05 -27.20
C GLU A 136 -14.11 23.44 -26.79
N MET A 137 -13.27 23.52 -25.74
CA MET A 137 -12.62 24.76 -25.30
C MET A 137 -11.79 25.35 -26.45
N ARG A 138 -10.97 24.53 -27.11
CA ARG A 138 -10.17 24.98 -28.26
C ARG A 138 -11.03 25.53 -29.40
N ARG A 139 -12.16 24.90 -29.70
CA ARG A 139 -13.11 25.41 -30.72
C ARG A 139 -13.71 26.74 -30.30
N LYS A 140 -14.09 26.88 -29.04
CA LYS A 140 -14.60 28.14 -28.47
C LYS A 140 -13.54 29.24 -28.53
N ASP A 141 -12.29 28.94 -28.21
CA ASP A 141 -11.18 29.91 -28.29
C ASP A 141 -10.93 30.39 -29.72
N ILE A 142 -10.96 29.46 -30.70
CA ILE A 142 -10.86 29.82 -32.12
C ILE A 142 -12.04 30.70 -32.56
N ALA A 143 -13.26 30.37 -32.12
CA ALA A 143 -14.43 31.19 -32.43
C ALA A 143 -14.34 32.57 -31.77
N PHE A 144 -13.86 32.64 -30.52
CA PHE A 144 -13.70 33.87 -29.77
C PHE A 144 -12.65 34.80 -30.38
N THR A 145 -11.51 34.25 -30.79
CA THR A 145 -10.46 35.02 -31.48
C THR A 145 -10.96 35.58 -32.81
N ARG A 146 -11.73 34.80 -33.58
CA ARG A 146 -12.38 35.28 -34.82
C ARG A 146 -13.35 36.43 -34.56
N VAL A 147 -14.28 36.28 -33.61
CA VAL A 147 -15.25 37.33 -33.27
C VAL A 147 -14.56 38.59 -32.77
N THR A 148 -13.49 38.43 -31.99
CA THR A 148 -12.69 39.57 -31.51
C THR A 148 -12.07 40.32 -32.70
N GLY A 149 -11.49 39.60 -33.67
CA GLY A 149 -10.98 40.21 -34.90
C GLY A 149 -12.06 40.92 -35.73
N ASP A 150 -13.26 40.33 -35.86
CA ASP A 150 -14.39 40.95 -36.54
C ASP A 150 -14.83 42.24 -35.82
N VAL A 151 -14.89 42.25 -34.49
CA VAL A 151 -15.22 43.43 -33.68
C VAL A 151 -14.18 44.54 -33.84
N GLU A 152 -12.89 44.19 -33.83
CA GLU A 152 -11.81 45.16 -34.06
C GLU A 152 -11.86 45.75 -35.46
N SER A 153 -12.13 44.92 -36.48
CA SER A 153 -12.33 45.37 -37.86
C SER A 153 -13.51 46.33 -37.98
N LEU A 154 -14.66 45.99 -37.38
CA LEU A 154 -15.85 46.83 -37.37
C LEU A 154 -15.59 48.17 -36.67
N LYS A 155 -14.86 48.13 -35.55
CA LYS A 155 -14.43 49.33 -34.82
C LYS A 155 -13.53 50.22 -35.67
N ALA A 156 -12.59 49.64 -36.42
CA ALA A 156 -11.74 50.38 -37.35
C ALA A 156 -12.58 51.01 -38.47
N GLN A 157 -13.51 50.27 -39.09
CA GLN A 157 -14.41 50.79 -40.12
C GLN A 157 -15.25 51.96 -39.61
N LEU A 158 -15.82 51.84 -38.40
CA LEU A 158 -16.56 52.94 -37.76
C LEU A 158 -15.67 54.18 -37.59
N ASN A 159 -14.44 54.01 -37.09
CA ASN A 159 -13.50 55.11 -36.92
C ASN A 159 -13.17 55.80 -38.27
N TYR A 160 -12.98 55.03 -39.34
CA TYR A 160 -12.77 55.57 -40.68
C TYR A 160 -13.99 56.38 -41.17
N LEU A 161 -15.22 55.89 -40.95
CA LEU A 161 -16.45 56.60 -41.32
C LEU A 161 -16.66 57.89 -40.51
N LEU A 162 -16.29 57.87 -39.22
CA LEU A 162 -16.33 59.06 -38.38
C LEU A 162 -15.32 60.12 -38.87
N ALA A 163 -14.10 59.68 -39.22
CA ALA A 163 -13.04 60.54 -39.71
C ALA A 163 -13.29 61.08 -41.13
N SER A 164 -14.00 60.33 -41.97
CA SER A 164 -14.34 60.76 -43.34
C SER A 164 -15.51 61.74 -43.41
N GLY A 165 -16.14 62.08 -42.29
CA GLY A 165 -17.23 63.06 -42.23
C GLY A 165 -18.53 62.57 -42.87
N ALA A 166 -18.68 61.25 -43.08
CA ALA A 166 -19.86 60.65 -43.71
C ALA A 166 -21.17 60.85 -42.90
N PHE A 167 -21.05 61.19 -41.61
CA PHE A 167 -22.17 61.64 -40.80
C PHE A 167 -22.31 63.17 -40.90
N HIS A 168 -23.08 63.65 -41.87
CA HIS A 168 -23.60 65.01 -41.81
C HIS A 168 -24.58 65.10 -40.63
N VAL A 169 -24.15 65.72 -39.53
CA VAL A 169 -25.07 66.26 -38.53
C VAL A 169 -25.99 67.23 -39.28
N PRO A 170 -27.32 67.04 -39.30
CA PRO A 170 -28.22 68.00 -39.91
C PRO A 170 -28.11 69.28 -39.10
N ARG A 171 -27.40 70.26 -39.65
CA ARG A 171 -27.28 71.60 -39.08
C ARG A 171 -28.69 72.19 -39.13
N SER A 172 -29.32 72.32 -37.97
CA SER A 172 -30.65 72.93 -37.83
C SER A 172 -30.65 74.30 -38.54
N PRO A 173 -31.75 74.67 -39.23
CA PRO A 173 -31.81 75.92 -39.98
C PRO A 173 -31.57 77.09 -39.03
N SER A 174 -30.56 77.91 -39.32
CA SER A 174 -30.31 79.15 -38.62
C SER A 174 -31.53 80.06 -38.76
N HIS A 175 -32.19 80.34 -37.63
CA HIS A 175 -33.27 81.30 -37.56
C HIS A 175 -32.70 82.69 -37.89
N PHE A 176 -32.95 83.16 -39.11
CA PHE A 176 -32.65 84.53 -39.55
C PHE A 176 -33.63 85.47 -38.84
N ASN A 177 -33.14 86.24 -37.88
CA ASN A 177 -33.91 87.34 -37.29
C ASN A 177 -33.57 88.61 -38.07
N ASN A 178 -34.33 88.89 -39.12
CA ASN A 178 -34.41 90.22 -39.70
C ASN A 178 -35.39 91.04 -38.88
N THR A 179 -34.89 91.98 -38.08
CA THR A 179 -35.73 93.04 -37.50
C THR A 179 -35.35 94.34 -38.20
N LYS A 180 -36.26 94.80 -39.05
CA LYS A 180 -36.34 96.16 -39.61
C LYS A 180 -37.10 97.04 -38.61
N GLU A 181 -36.66 98.29 -38.54
CA GLU A 181 -37.30 99.51 -37.99
C GLU A 181 -37.49 99.61 -36.47
#